data_AF-A0AAV8X0S8-F1
#
_entry.id   AF-A0AAV8X0S8-F1
#
_cell.length_a   1.000
_cell.length_b   1.000
_cell.length_c   1.000
_cell.angle_alpha   90.00
_cell.angle_beta   90.00
_cell.angle_gamma   90.00
#
_symmetry.space_group_name_H-M   'P 1'
#
loop_
_entity.id
_entity.type
_entity.pdbx_description
1 polymer ?
#
loop_
_entity_poly.entity_id
_entity_poly.type
_entity_poly.pdbx_seq_one_letter_code
_entity_poly.pdbx_strand_id
1 'polypeptide(L)'
;MYKCNACLMQSTYKKNVIRHLKRVHGIEEYKETASSYEQKSETSLPKEKPSLIFCKSCNLEIATEKFSSHQRSLSHKQNSSIEIEPGVYLINSAFKRNISTYRIKYDSENDGTITDISLFFSKIKDRVINLIAMGVQENPLKINFELFASYVVSTKRKMDDEACIKNEVKSFNSKYEIVTIPRSLDEIYSHFYNVLKTKSERV
;
A
#
# COMPACT_ATOMS: atom_id res chain seq x y z
N MET A 1 -1.20 11.39 -30.13
CA MET A 1 -1.24 9.93 -29.86
C MET A 1 0.05 9.32 -30.36
N TYR A 2 0.65 8.39 -29.62
CA TYR A 2 1.88 7.69 -30.02
C TYR A 2 1.51 6.38 -30.71
N LYS A 3 2.09 6.11 -31.88
CA LYS A 3 1.81 4.92 -32.69
C LYS A 3 3.02 3.98 -32.69
N CYS A 4 2.77 2.69 -32.72
CA CYS A 4 3.80 1.72 -33.05
C CYS A 4 4.17 1.87 -34.53
N ASN A 5 5.46 1.76 -34.86
CA ASN A 5 5.95 1.77 -36.24
C ASN A 5 5.94 0.36 -36.89
N ALA A 6 5.75 -0.69 -36.10
CA ALA A 6 5.76 -2.08 -36.55
C ALA A 6 4.36 -2.73 -36.61
N CYS A 7 3.32 -2.10 -36.05
CA CYS A 7 1.94 -2.58 -36.13
C CYS A 7 0.90 -1.47 -35.92
N LEU A 8 -0.38 -1.81 -35.95
CA LEU A 8 -1.51 -0.87 -35.81
C LEU A 8 -1.78 -0.40 -34.37
N MET A 9 -0.96 -0.78 -33.40
CA MET A 9 -1.12 -0.37 -32.00
C MET A 9 -0.86 1.13 -31.81
N GLN A 10 -1.74 1.79 -31.07
CA GLN A 10 -1.58 3.19 -30.67
C GLN A 10 -1.94 3.41 -29.20
N SER A 11 -1.34 4.42 -28.59
CA SER A 11 -1.52 4.76 -27.17
C SER A 11 -1.41 6.26 -26.96
N THR A 12 -2.12 6.79 -25.97
CA THR A 12 -1.97 8.19 -25.53
C THR A 12 -0.66 8.43 -24.77
N TYR A 13 0.00 7.38 -24.27
CA TYR A 13 1.23 7.47 -23.48
C TYR A 13 2.44 6.81 -24.18
N LYS A 14 3.56 7.55 -24.31
CA LYS A 14 4.84 7.11 -24.93
C LYS A 14 5.41 5.84 -24.29
N LYS A 15 5.39 5.75 -22.94
CA LYS A 15 5.91 4.58 -22.19
C LYS A 15 5.22 3.26 -22.57
N ASN A 16 3.95 3.31 -22.94
CA ASN A 16 3.22 2.11 -23.34
C ASN A 16 3.63 1.61 -24.73
N VAL A 17 3.91 2.51 -25.67
CA VAL A 17 4.43 2.14 -27.00
C VAL A 17 5.85 1.56 -26.88
N ILE A 18 6.72 2.13 -26.04
CA ILE A 18 8.05 1.58 -25.78
C ILE A 18 7.97 0.18 -25.19
N ARG A 19 7.09 -0.04 -24.20
CA ARG A 19 6.89 -1.37 -23.60
C ARG A 19 6.35 -2.37 -24.64
N HIS A 20 5.44 -1.93 -25.50
CA HIS A 20 4.88 -2.73 -26.57
C HIS A 20 5.94 -3.15 -27.60
N LEU A 21 6.80 -2.21 -28.04
CA LEU A 21 7.90 -2.50 -28.95
C LEU A 21 8.88 -3.53 -28.37
N LYS A 22 9.24 -3.41 -27.09
CA LYS A 22 10.11 -4.38 -26.42
C LYS A 22 9.48 -5.77 -26.33
N ARG A 23 8.19 -5.85 -25.99
CA ARG A 23 7.52 -7.15 -25.72
C ARG A 23 7.03 -7.87 -26.96
N VAL A 24 6.52 -7.13 -27.94
CA VAL A 24 5.86 -7.70 -29.12
C VAL A 24 6.80 -7.77 -30.31
N HIS A 25 7.71 -6.80 -30.44
CA HIS A 25 8.62 -6.70 -31.58
C HIS A 25 10.08 -6.95 -31.24
N GLY A 26 10.42 -7.14 -29.95
CA GLY A 26 11.80 -7.39 -29.52
C GLY A 26 12.76 -6.21 -29.76
N ILE A 27 12.23 -5.01 -30.01
CA ILE A 27 13.03 -3.83 -30.35
C ILE A 27 13.45 -3.11 -29.06
N GLU A 28 14.75 -3.12 -28.75
CA GLU A 28 15.31 -2.46 -27.57
C GLU A 28 15.55 -0.96 -27.77
N GLU A 29 15.78 -0.52 -29.01
CA GLU A 29 16.02 0.88 -29.40
C GLU A 29 14.86 1.46 -30.21
N TYR A 30 14.13 2.41 -29.62
CA TYR A 30 13.14 3.19 -30.35
C TYR A 30 13.84 4.27 -31.18
N LYS A 31 14.06 4.01 -32.47
CA LYS A 31 14.51 5.02 -33.43
C LYS A 31 13.29 5.82 -33.91
N GLU A 32 13.23 7.09 -33.54
CA GLU A 32 12.21 8.03 -34.02
C GLU A 32 12.35 8.18 -35.54
N THR A 33 11.40 7.65 -36.31
CA THR A 33 11.19 8.13 -37.67
C THR A 33 10.51 9.48 -37.58
N ALA A 34 11.24 10.51 -37.98
CA ALA A 34 10.73 11.88 -38.03
C ALA A 34 9.48 11.93 -38.92
N SER A 35 8.32 12.10 -38.28
CA SER A 35 7.08 12.47 -38.95
C SER A 35 6.68 13.83 -38.41
N SER A 36 6.70 14.79 -39.32
CA SER A 36 6.27 16.18 -39.23
C SER A 36 5.21 16.44 -38.16
N TYR A 37 5.58 17.16 -37.12
CA TYR A 37 4.65 18.04 -36.42
C TYR A 37 5.17 19.46 -36.46
N GLU A 38 4.30 20.27 -37.02
CA GLU A 38 4.36 21.69 -37.28
C GLU A 38 4.79 22.51 -36.07
N GLN A 39 5.33 23.68 -36.40
CA GLN A 39 5.66 24.79 -35.54
C GLN A 39 4.72 24.89 -34.34
N LYS A 40 5.29 24.83 -33.13
CA LYS A 40 4.65 25.38 -31.94
C LYS A 40 4.56 26.89 -32.15
N SER A 41 3.41 27.35 -32.64
CA SER A 41 2.96 28.69 -32.37
C SER A 41 2.79 28.83 -30.86
N GLU A 42 3.53 29.76 -30.27
CA GLU A 42 3.32 30.22 -28.91
C GLU A 42 1.97 30.93 -28.85
N THR A 43 0.91 30.17 -28.62
CA THR A 43 -0.32 30.71 -28.05
C THR A 43 -0.35 30.25 -26.60
N SER A 44 0.25 31.06 -25.73
CA SER A 44 0.15 30.97 -24.28
C SER A 44 -1.30 31.21 -23.86
N LEU A 45 -2.13 30.18 -24.00
CA LEU A 45 -3.41 30.10 -23.30
C LEU A 45 -3.12 30.18 -21.79
N PRO A 46 -3.89 30.95 -21.00
CA PRO A 46 -3.72 30.98 -19.56
C PRO A 46 -3.87 29.56 -19.04
N LYS A 47 -2.88 29.04 -18.31
CA LYS A 47 -3.07 27.80 -17.56
C LYS A 47 -4.25 28.02 -16.63
N GLU A 48 -5.39 27.42 -16.94
CA GLU A 48 -6.55 27.42 -16.06
C GLU A 48 -6.08 27.04 -14.66
N LYS A 49 -6.53 27.81 -13.66
CA LYS A 49 -6.22 27.56 -12.26
C LYS A 49 -6.59 26.10 -11.97
N PRO A 50 -5.67 25.27 -11.42
CA PRO A 50 -5.96 23.87 -11.20
C PRO A 50 -7.21 23.77 -10.32
N SER A 51 -8.21 23.02 -10.81
CA SER A 51 -9.41 22.76 -10.02
C SER A 51 -9.00 22.06 -8.73
N LEU A 52 -9.53 22.54 -7.60
CA LEU A 52 -9.22 22.01 -6.28
C LEU A 52 -10.40 21.20 -5.76
N ILE A 53 -10.12 20.10 -5.08
CA ILE A 53 -11.08 19.27 -4.36
C ILE A 53 -10.68 19.25 -2.90
N PHE A 54 -11.63 19.53 -2.02
CA PHE A 54 -11.43 19.49 -0.58
C PHE A 54 -11.49 18.06 -0.04
N CYS A 55 -10.44 17.65 0.67
CA CYS A 55 -10.39 16.38 1.37
C CYS A 55 -10.83 16.56 2.83
N LYS A 56 -11.98 16.01 3.21
CA LYS A 56 -12.50 16.08 4.58
C LYS A 56 -11.61 15.38 5.61
N SER A 57 -11.06 14.21 5.28
CA SER A 57 -10.22 13.44 6.22
C SER A 57 -8.91 14.15 6.55
N CYS A 58 -8.33 14.86 5.59
CA CYS A 58 -7.07 15.57 5.78
C CYS A 58 -7.26 17.06 6.10
N ASN A 59 -8.47 17.60 5.96
CA ASN A 59 -8.77 19.02 6.07
C ASN A 59 -7.88 19.89 5.15
N LEU A 60 -7.71 19.47 3.89
CA LEU A 60 -6.81 20.10 2.91
C LEU A 60 -7.47 20.21 1.53
N GLU A 61 -7.18 21.30 0.82
CA GLU A 61 -7.47 21.43 -0.60
C GLU A 61 -6.39 20.75 -1.44
N ILE A 62 -6.81 19.85 -2.31
CA ILE A 62 -5.92 19.03 -3.15
C ILE A 62 -6.29 19.27 -4.61
N ALA A 63 -5.30 19.52 -5.45
CA ALA A 63 -5.53 19.64 -6.89
C ALA A 63 -6.18 18.36 -7.44
N THR A 64 -7.21 18.51 -8.28
CA THR A 64 -8.06 17.41 -8.79
C THR A 64 -7.23 16.27 -9.37
N GLU A 65 -6.19 16.59 -10.14
CA GLU A 65 -5.30 15.62 -10.77
C GLU A 65 -4.44 14.82 -9.77
N LYS A 66 -4.23 15.36 -8.56
CA LYS A 66 -3.51 14.71 -7.46
C LYS A 66 -4.43 14.07 -6.42
N PHE A 67 -5.74 14.25 -6.52
CA PHE A 67 -6.66 13.75 -5.50
C PHE A 67 -6.56 12.22 -5.33
N SER A 68 -6.49 11.49 -6.45
CA SER A 68 -6.33 10.03 -6.43
C SER A 68 -5.02 9.55 -5.79
N SER A 69 -3.90 10.26 -6.00
CA SER A 69 -2.63 9.91 -5.36
C SER A 69 -2.62 10.29 -3.89
N HIS A 70 -3.22 11.44 -3.55
CA HIS A 70 -3.44 11.86 -2.17
C HIS A 70 -4.21 10.80 -1.38
N GLN A 71 -5.34 10.29 -1.88
CA GLN A 71 -6.13 9.29 -1.16
C GLN A 71 -5.40 7.95 -0.95
N ARG A 72 -4.34 7.68 -1.73
CA ARG A 72 -3.49 6.48 -1.57
C ARG A 72 -2.28 6.71 -0.66
N SER A 73 -1.97 7.97 -0.33
CA SER A 73 -0.82 8.33 0.50
C SER A 73 -0.95 7.79 1.93
N LEU A 74 0.19 7.53 2.57
CA LEU A 74 0.22 7.10 3.98
C LEU A 74 -0.40 8.15 4.91
N SER A 75 -0.12 9.43 4.65
CA SER A 75 -0.68 10.56 5.41
C SER A 75 -2.21 10.55 5.37
N HIS A 76 -2.81 10.38 4.18
CA HIS A 76 -4.26 10.28 4.09
C HIS A 76 -4.81 9.08 4.85
N LYS A 77 -4.20 7.89 4.70
CA LYS A 77 -4.61 6.68 5.43
C LYS A 77 -4.51 6.83 6.96
N GLN A 78 -3.55 7.62 7.45
CA GLN A 78 -3.44 7.91 8.88
C GLN A 78 -4.57 8.83 9.35
N ASN A 79 -4.91 9.86 8.57
CA ASN A 79 -5.95 10.82 8.91
C ASN A 79 -7.37 10.29 8.64
N SER A 80 -7.52 9.27 7.79
CA SER A 80 -8.81 8.64 7.47
C SER A 80 -9.11 7.40 8.32
N SER A 81 -8.39 7.21 9.42
CA SER A 81 -8.53 6.12 10.37
C SER A 81 -9.58 6.44 11.42
N ILE A 82 -10.61 5.60 11.56
CA ILE A 82 -11.68 5.74 12.56
C ILE A 82 -11.64 4.54 13.50
N GLU A 83 -11.64 4.77 14.80
CA GLU A 83 -11.76 3.69 15.78
C GLU A 83 -13.19 3.15 15.78
N ILE A 84 -13.34 1.85 15.57
CA ILE A 84 -14.64 1.16 15.55
C ILE A 84 -14.87 0.36 16.82
N GLU A 85 -13.80 -0.13 17.43
CA GLU A 85 -13.75 -0.82 18.72
C GLU A 85 -12.40 -0.49 19.38
N PRO A 86 -12.26 -0.61 20.71
CA PRO A 86 -11.01 -0.32 21.39
C PRO A 86 -9.79 -1.03 20.77
N GLY A 87 -8.86 -0.25 20.22
CA GLY A 87 -7.67 -0.75 19.54
C GLY A 87 -7.91 -1.34 18.15
N VAL A 88 -9.09 -1.18 17.55
CA VAL A 88 -9.42 -1.58 16.18
C VAL A 88 -9.88 -0.37 15.38
N TYR A 89 -9.14 -0.05 14.33
CA TYR A 89 -9.37 1.12 13.50
C TYR A 89 -9.70 0.71 12.06
N LEU A 90 -10.78 1.23 11.50
CA LEU A 90 -11.10 1.13 10.08
C LEU A 90 -10.41 2.29 9.32
N ILE A 91 -9.58 1.95 8.35
CA ILE A 91 -8.93 2.94 7.47
C ILE A 91 -9.81 3.14 6.24
N ASN A 92 -10.46 4.30 6.16
CA ASN A 92 -11.24 4.69 5.00
C ASN A 92 -10.30 4.99 3.84
N SER A 93 -10.13 4.01 2.95
CA SER A 93 -9.24 4.11 1.79
C SER A 93 -9.98 4.57 0.53
N ALA A 94 -9.21 4.95 -0.49
CA ALA A 94 -9.72 5.33 -1.81
C ALA A 94 -10.51 4.22 -2.55
N PHE A 95 -10.49 2.98 -2.07
CA PHE A 95 -11.01 1.81 -2.79
C PHE A 95 -12.53 1.59 -2.68
N LYS A 96 -13.29 2.58 -2.19
CA LYS A 96 -14.76 2.64 -2.22
C LYS A 96 -15.45 1.28 -1.95
N ARG A 97 -15.30 0.77 -0.72
CA ARG A 97 -15.92 -0.48 -0.19
C ARG A 97 -15.44 -1.82 -0.77
N ASN A 98 -14.59 -1.86 -1.80
CA ASN A 98 -14.10 -3.13 -2.36
C ASN A 98 -12.96 -3.76 -1.53
N ILE A 99 -12.27 -2.95 -0.71
CA ILE A 99 -11.23 -3.40 0.20
C ILE A 99 -11.41 -2.67 1.52
N SER A 100 -11.74 -3.41 2.56
CA SER A 100 -11.72 -2.93 3.94
C SER A 100 -10.32 -3.11 4.50
N THR A 101 -9.74 -2.05 5.07
CA THR A 101 -8.41 -2.11 5.69
C THR A 101 -8.57 -1.79 7.16
N TYR A 102 -8.19 -2.73 8.02
CA TYR A 102 -8.23 -2.57 9.46
C TYR A 102 -6.81 -2.40 10.00
N ARG A 103 -6.64 -1.53 10.98
CA ARG A 103 -5.43 -1.40 11.79
C ARG A 103 -5.78 -1.84 13.20
N ILE A 104 -5.07 -2.83 13.69
CA ILE A 104 -5.25 -3.34 15.05
C ILE A 104 -4.05 -2.92 15.87
N LYS A 105 -4.31 -2.28 17.00
CA LYS A 105 -3.33 -1.92 18.02
C LYS A 105 -3.68 -2.63 19.31
N TYR A 106 -2.65 -2.92 20.08
CA TYR A 106 -2.82 -3.29 21.46
C TYR A 106 -2.10 -2.23 22.30
N ASP A 107 -2.88 -1.38 22.93
CA ASP A 107 -2.36 -0.40 23.88
C ASP A 107 -2.45 -1.05 25.27
N SER A 108 -1.31 -1.31 25.88
CA SER A 108 -1.22 -1.74 27.26
C SER A 108 -1.50 -0.52 28.14
N GLU A 109 -2.51 -0.60 29.02
CA GLU A 109 -2.81 0.44 30.03
C GLU A 109 -1.59 0.78 30.93
N ASN A 110 -0.58 -0.11 30.98
CA ASN A 110 0.64 0.04 31.78
C ASN A 110 1.92 0.26 30.94
N ASP A 111 1.85 1.02 29.84
CA ASP A 111 2.98 1.69 29.14
C ASP A 111 4.17 0.81 28.69
N GLY A 112 4.06 -0.51 28.81
CA GLY A 112 5.03 -1.46 28.29
C GLY A 112 4.85 -1.62 26.80
N THR A 113 5.82 -1.15 26.01
CA THR A 113 5.95 -1.55 24.60
C THR A 113 6.02 -3.08 24.57
N ILE A 114 5.05 -3.74 23.91
CA ILE A 114 5.14 -5.19 23.71
C ILE A 114 6.35 -5.48 22.84
N THR A 115 7.36 -6.14 23.42
CA THR A 115 8.57 -6.58 22.72
C THR A 115 8.43 -8.01 22.18
N ASP A 116 7.54 -8.81 22.75
CA ASP A 116 7.26 -10.18 22.30
C ASP A 116 6.12 -10.22 21.27
N ILE A 117 6.47 -10.56 20.03
CA ILE A 117 5.53 -10.73 18.92
C ILE A 117 4.47 -11.80 19.23
N SER A 118 4.85 -12.90 19.87
CA SER A 118 3.92 -13.98 20.23
C SER A 118 2.86 -13.48 21.22
N LEU A 119 3.28 -12.68 22.20
CA LEU A 119 2.36 -12.03 23.14
C LEU A 119 1.44 -11.05 22.41
N PHE A 120 1.97 -10.20 21.53
CA PHE A 120 1.15 -9.27 20.73
C PHE A 120 0.05 -10.01 19.97
N PHE A 121 0.39 -11.06 19.23
CA PHE A 121 -0.58 -11.85 18.48
C PHE A 121 -1.63 -12.47 19.41
N SER A 122 -1.21 -13.09 20.52
CA SER A 122 -2.16 -13.66 21.49
C SER A 122 -3.20 -12.65 21.98
N LYS A 123 -2.81 -11.38 22.17
CA LYS A 123 -3.68 -10.31 22.66
C LYS A 123 -4.65 -9.77 21.62
N ILE A 124 -4.32 -9.85 20.34
CA ILE A 124 -5.18 -9.38 19.24
C ILE A 124 -5.98 -10.50 18.58
N LYS A 125 -5.78 -11.76 18.99
CA LYS A 125 -6.34 -12.95 18.34
C LYS A 125 -7.85 -12.85 18.15
N ASP A 126 -8.59 -12.61 19.22
CA ASP A 126 -10.05 -12.59 19.18
C ASP A 126 -10.58 -11.46 18.29
N ARG A 127 -9.94 -10.29 18.32
CA ARG A 127 -10.27 -9.14 17.46
C ARG A 127 -10.10 -9.49 15.97
N VAL A 128 -9.01 -10.17 15.64
CA VAL A 128 -8.75 -10.62 14.26
C VAL A 128 -9.78 -11.66 13.82
N ILE A 129 -10.04 -12.67 14.65
CA ILE A 129 -11.00 -13.73 14.35
C ILE A 129 -12.39 -13.14 14.11
N ASN A 130 -12.83 -12.20 14.96
CA ASN A 130 -14.12 -11.52 14.80
C ASN A 130 -14.20 -10.75 13.48
N LEU A 131 -13.15 -10.00 13.10
CA LEU A 131 -13.11 -9.28 11.83
C LEU A 131 -13.19 -10.22 10.61
N ILE A 132 -12.49 -11.36 10.65
CA ILE A 132 -12.58 -12.36 9.57
C ILE A 132 -13.98 -12.97 9.55
N ALA A 133 -14.54 -13.32 10.71
CA ALA A 133 -15.88 -13.90 10.81
C ALA A 133 -16.94 -12.99 10.18
N MET A 134 -16.91 -11.69 10.51
CA MET A 134 -17.81 -10.70 9.93
C MET A 134 -17.69 -10.60 8.40
N GLY A 135 -16.48 -10.70 7.85
CA GLY A 135 -16.27 -10.62 6.41
C GLY A 135 -16.66 -11.90 5.64
N VAL A 136 -16.47 -13.08 6.25
CA VAL A 136 -16.71 -14.38 5.61
C VAL A 136 -18.19 -14.77 5.60
N GLN A 137 -19.00 -14.23 6.51
CA GLN A 137 -20.45 -14.49 6.54
C GLN A 137 -21.16 -14.13 5.23
N GLU A 138 -20.68 -13.12 4.51
CA GLU A 138 -21.34 -12.63 3.30
C GLU A 138 -20.82 -13.30 2.03
N ASN A 139 -19.50 -13.55 1.92
CA ASN A 139 -18.84 -14.06 0.72
C ASN A 139 -17.45 -14.66 1.04
N PRO A 140 -16.84 -15.45 0.13
CA PRO A 140 -15.42 -15.76 0.20
C PRO A 140 -14.58 -14.48 0.31
N LEU A 141 -13.68 -14.45 1.30
CA LEU A 141 -12.91 -13.25 1.63
C LEU A 141 -11.47 -13.40 1.16
N LYS A 142 -10.97 -12.45 0.39
CA LYS A 142 -9.54 -12.38 0.02
C LYS A 142 -8.82 -11.47 1.01
N ILE A 143 -7.95 -12.04 1.86
CA ILE A 143 -7.27 -11.30 2.94
C ILE A 143 -5.76 -11.39 2.84
N ASN A 144 -5.08 -10.35 3.35
CA ASN A 144 -3.66 -10.34 3.64
C ASN A 144 -3.43 -9.58 4.95
N PHE A 145 -2.30 -9.86 5.60
CA PHE A 145 -1.91 -9.26 6.86
C PHE A 145 -0.58 -8.54 6.70
N GLU A 146 -0.44 -7.40 7.38
CA GLU A 146 0.83 -6.67 7.46
C GLU A 146 1.16 -6.38 8.92
N LEU A 147 2.29 -6.92 9.38
CA LEU A 147 2.85 -6.65 10.71
C LEU A 147 3.82 -5.48 10.62
N PHE A 148 3.67 -4.48 11.48
CA PHE A 148 4.64 -3.40 11.66
C PHE A 148 5.32 -3.56 13.02
N ALA A 149 6.65 -3.50 13.05
CA ALA A 149 7.43 -3.62 14.28
C ALA A 149 8.66 -2.70 14.25
N SER A 150 9.02 -2.15 15.40
CA SER A 150 10.21 -1.32 15.60
C SER A 150 11.40 -2.20 15.99
N TYR A 151 12.53 -2.04 15.30
CA TYR A 151 13.78 -2.77 15.55
C TYR A 151 14.90 -1.81 15.92
N VAL A 152 15.74 -2.25 16.86
CA VAL A 152 17.00 -1.59 17.17
C VAL A 152 18.07 -2.17 16.26
N VAL A 153 18.51 -1.39 15.28
CA VAL A 153 19.50 -1.80 14.27
C VAL A 153 20.84 -1.14 14.60
N SER A 154 21.88 -1.94 14.82
CA SER A 154 23.24 -1.45 14.94
C SER A 154 23.89 -1.36 13.56
N THR A 155 24.26 -0.16 13.13
CA THR A 155 25.04 0.04 11.89
C THR A 155 26.48 0.37 12.24
N LYS A 156 27.41 -0.51 11.88
CA LYS A 156 28.85 -0.20 11.93
C LYS A 156 29.18 0.70 10.73
N ARG A 157 29.57 1.96 10.98
CA ARG A 157 30.14 2.79 9.92
C ARG A 157 31.59 2.37 9.70
N LYS A 158 32.01 2.27 8.44
CA LYS A 158 33.36 1.78 8.07
C LYS A 158 34.51 2.72 8.45
N MET A 159 34.25 3.88 9.05
CA MET A 159 35.26 4.93 9.29
C MET A 159 35.38 5.42 10.74
N ASP A 160 34.41 5.13 11.60
CA ASP A 160 34.48 5.42 13.03
C ASP A 160 34.00 4.17 13.76
N ASP A 161 34.80 3.64 14.70
CA ASP A 161 34.52 2.42 15.46
C ASP A 161 33.30 2.52 16.41
N GLU A 162 32.48 3.55 16.27
CA GLU A 162 31.24 3.74 17.01
C GLU A 162 30.05 3.10 16.29
N ALA A 163 29.44 2.10 16.95
CA ALA A 163 28.20 1.52 16.50
C ALA A 163 27.07 2.55 16.59
N CYS A 164 26.53 2.97 15.45
CA CYS A 164 25.35 3.82 15.42
C CYS A 164 24.11 2.95 15.61
N ILE A 165 23.45 3.08 16.76
CA ILE A 165 22.18 2.43 17.07
C ILE A 165 21.05 3.29 16.50
N LYS A 166 20.18 2.68 15.68
CA LYS A 166 19.00 3.34 15.11
C LYS A 166 17.74 2.53 15.37
N ASN A 167 16.65 3.23 15.61
CA ASN A 167 15.32 2.62 15.65
C ASN A 167 14.70 2.71 14.27
N GLU A 168 14.39 1.55 13.67
CA GLU A 168 13.77 1.47 12.35
C GLU A 168 12.47 0.67 12.44
N VAL A 169 11.40 1.20 11.84
CA VAL A 169 10.14 0.46 11.68
C VAL A 169 10.24 -0.40 10.42
N LYS A 170 10.12 -1.71 10.57
CA LYS A 170 10.04 -2.67 9.47
C LYS A 170 8.64 -3.24 9.37
N SER A 171 8.21 -3.59 8.15
CA SER A 171 6.93 -4.26 7.93
C SER A 171 7.07 -5.61 7.23
N PHE A 172 6.20 -6.55 7.60
CA PHE A 172 6.18 -7.91 7.08
C PHE A 172 4.78 -8.24 6.59
N ASN A 173 4.67 -8.63 5.33
CA ASN A 173 3.39 -8.90 4.69
C ASN A 173 3.18 -10.41 4.50
N SER A 174 1.97 -10.91 4.74
CA SER A 174 1.54 -12.22 4.24
C SER A 174 1.25 -12.16 2.74
N LYS A 175 1.08 -13.32 2.11
CA LYS A 175 0.46 -13.37 0.78
C LYS A 175 -1.05 -13.16 0.93
N TYR A 176 -1.71 -12.85 -0.19
CA TYR A 176 -3.17 -12.88 -0.25
C TYR A 176 -3.66 -14.32 -0.26
N GLU A 177 -4.68 -14.61 0.54
CA GLU A 177 -5.33 -15.91 0.60
C GLU A 177 -6.85 -15.74 0.55
N ILE A 178 -7.53 -16.75 -0.01
CA ILE A 178 -8.98 -16.81 -0.04
C ILE A 178 -9.44 -17.65 1.14
N VAL A 179 -10.27 -17.06 1.99
CA VAL A 179 -10.91 -17.69 3.13
C VAL A 179 -12.36 -17.95 2.79
N THR A 180 -12.83 -19.15 3.13
CA THR A 180 -14.21 -19.60 2.95
C THR A 180 -14.76 -20.17 4.26
N ILE A 181 -16.09 -20.19 4.39
CA ILE A 181 -16.85 -20.64 5.57
C ILE A 181 -16.40 -21.99 6.17
N PRO A 182 -16.06 -23.06 5.41
CA PRO A 182 -15.76 -24.35 6.03
C PRO A 182 -14.42 -24.41 6.77
N ARG A 183 -13.57 -23.38 6.69
CA ARG A 183 -12.28 -23.37 7.39
C ARG A 183 -12.43 -22.87 8.82
N SER A 184 -11.71 -23.50 9.74
CA SER A 184 -11.57 -23.00 11.10
C SER A 184 -10.87 -21.64 11.10
N LEU A 185 -11.49 -20.63 11.73
CA LEU A 185 -10.90 -19.29 11.85
C LEU A 185 -9.60 -19.30 12.65
N ASP A 186 -9.48 -20.20 13.63
CA ASP A 186 -8.25 -20.41 14.39
C ASP A 186 -7.11 -20.91 13.50
N GLU A 187 -7.38 -21.84 12.58
CA GLU A 187 -6.36 -22.34 11.65
C GLU A 187 -5.87 -21.25 10.71
N ILE A 188 -6.80 -20.44 10.20
CA ILE A 188 -6.51 -19.28 9.34
C ILE A 188 -5.63 -18.29 10.12
N TYR A 189 -6.02 -17.97 11.35
CA TYR A 189 -5.26 -17.07 12.21
C TYR A 189 -3.85 -17.60 12.48
N SER A 190 -3.73 -18.86 12.91
CA SER A 190 -2.45 -19.53 13.19
C SER A 190 -1.55 -19.57 11.96
N HIS A 191 -2.12 -19.75 10.76
CA HIS A 191 -1.37 -19.69 9.52
C HIS A 191 -0.70 -18.32 9.32
N PHE A 192 -1.47 -17.23 9.40
CA PHE A 192 -0.92 -15.87 9.25
C PHE A 192 0.07 -15.51 10.34
N TYR A 193 -0.22 -15.87 11.60
CA TYR A 193 0.70 -15.68 12.72
C TYR A 193 2.06 -16.33 12.43
N ASN A 194 2.09 -17.61 12.05
CA ASN A 194 3.33 -18.33 11.78
C ASN A 194 4.13 -17.70 10.64
N VAL A 195 3.45 -17.28 9.56
CA VAL A 195 4.08 -16.59 8.42
C VAL A 195 4.72 -15.28 8.85
N LEU A 196 4.02 -14.45 9.64
CA LEU A 196 4.50 -13.14 10.05
C LEU A 196 5.61 -13.25 11.08
N LYS A 197 5.45 -14.12 12.08
CA LYS A 197 6.47 -14.40 13.11
C LYS A 197 7.79 -14.85 12.48
N THR A 198 7.73 -15.82 11.56
CA THR A 198 8.92 -16.32 10.85
C THR A 198 9.63 -15.21 10.07
N LYS A 199 8.89 -14.25 9.52
CA LYS A 199 9.49 -13.13 8.77
C LYS A 199 10.10 -12.08 9.68
N SER A 200 9.47 -11.76 10.81
CA SER A 200 9.95 -10.77 11.76
C SER A 200 11.20 -11.23 12.53
N GLU A 201 11.39 -12.53 12.73
CA GLU A 201 12.54 -13.06 13.46
C GLU A 201 13.82 -13.16 12.59
N ARG A 202 13.73 -13.00 11.27
CA ARG A 202 14.87 -13.12 10.33
C ARG A 202 15.58 -11.79 10.04
N VAL A 203 15.38 -10.80 10.90
CA VAL A 203 15.63 -9.36 10.64
C VAL A 203 17.01 -8.90 11.07
#